data_AF-A0A1H0N271-F1
#
_entry.id   AF-A0A1H0N271-F1
#
_cell.length_a   1.000
_cell.length_b   1.000
_cell.length_c   1.000
_cell.angle_alpha   90.00
_cell.angle_beta   90.00
_cell.angle_gamma   90.00
#
_symmetry.space_group_name_H-M   'P 1'
#
loop_
_entity.id
_entity.type
_entity.pdbx_description
1 polymer ?
#
loop_
_entity_poly.entity_id
_entity_poly.type
_entity_poly.pdbx_seq_one_letter_code
_entity_poly.pdbx_strand_id
1 'polypeptide(L)'
;MPFYRLKTGLVHVRGTKLPPPCSARVLVDGEQLRCMAPSELLCDGPSATDPRSTCDAALCEAHAHRVGTNRHHCPSCHLAHNDASGQRSLFTSIV
;
A
#
# COMPACT_ATOMS: atom_id res chain seq x y z
N MET A 1 -13.23 15.39 -6.31
CA MET A 1 -14.19 14.30 -6.06
C MET A 1 -13.53 13.01 -6.47
N PRO A 2 -13.42 12.00 -5.58
CA PRO A 2 -12.67 10.80 -5.87
C PRO A 2 -13.46 9.81 -6.74
N PHE A 3 -12.75 9.12 -7.61
CA PHE A 3 -13.22 7.92 -8.30
C PHE A 3 -12.80 6.71 -7.46
N TYR A 4 -13.74 5.80 -7.20
CA TYR A 4 -13.44 4.52 -6.57
C TYR A 4 -13.64 3.37 -7.53
N ARG A 5 -12.75 2.38 -7.44
CA ARG A 5 -12.91 1.10 -8.12
C ARG A 5 -13.59 0.12 -7.18
N LEU A 6 -14.80 -0.30 -7.53
CA LEU A 6 -15.57 -1.34 -6.87
C LEU A 6 -15.65 -2.59 -7.76
N LYS A 7 -16.14 -3.71 -7.22
CA LYS A 7 -16.34 -4.95 -8.00
C LYS A 7 -17.30 -4.77 -9.18
N THR A 8 -18.23 -3.81 -9.08
CA THR A 8 -19.23 -3.49 -10.09
C THR A 8 -18.76 -2.50 -11.16
N GLY A 9 -17.56 -1.91 -10.99
CA GLY A 9 -17.01 -0.92 -11.91
C GLY A 9 -16.40 0.30 -11.21
N LEU A 10 -16.12 1.34 -11.99
CA LEU A 10 -15.60 2.62 -11.50
C LEU A 10 -16.77 3.53 -11.14
N VAL A 11 -16.82 3.99 -9.89
CA VAL A 11 -17.88 4.87 -9.38
C VAL A 11 -17.29 6.22 -8.98
N HIS A 12 -17.85 7.29 -9.54
CA HIS A 12 -17.55 8.64 -9.10
C HIS A 12 -18.49 9.01 -7.96
N VAL A 13 -17.94 9.21 -6.75
CA VAL A 13 -18.76 9.48 -5.57
C VAL A 13 -18.70 10.96 -5.23
N ARG A 14 -19.89 11.57 -5.09
CA ARG A 14 -20.04 12.94 -4.61
C ARG A 14 -20.36 12.93 -3.13
N GLY A 15 -19.53 13.59 -2.33
CA GLY A 15 -19.71 13.67 -0.88
C GLY A 15 -18.61 14.48 -0.20
N THR A 16 -18.83 14.80 1.08
CA THR A 16 -17.84 15.42 1.97
C THR A 16 -17.27 14.35 2.90
N LYS A 17 -16.01 14.51 3.35
CA LYS A 17 -15.29 13.55 4.21
C LYS A 17 -15.21 12.11 3.66
N LEU A 18 -15.13 11.97 2.34
CA LEU A 18 -14.92 10.66 1.71
C LEU A 18 -13.47 10.18 1.95
N PRO A 19 -13.25 8.89 2.22
CA PRO A 19 -11.91 8.36 2.45
C PRO A 19 -11.05 8.49 1.19
N PRO A 20 -9.75 8.78 1.28
CA PRO A 20 -8.91 8.81 0.09
C PRO A 20 -8.94 7.46 -0.67
N PRO A 21 -8.79 7.47 -2.00
CA PRO A 21 -8.67 6.22 -2.75
C PRO A 21 -7.32 5.55 -2.43
N CYS A 22 -7.31 4.22 -2.48
CA CYS A 22 -6.11 3.42 -2.27
C CYS A 22 -5.02 3.82 -3.28
N SER A 23 -3.85 4.11 -2.74
CA SER A 23 -2.69 4.61 -3.48
C SER A 23 -1.76 3.51 -4.00
N ALA A 24 -2.03 2.25 -3.65
CA ALA A 24 -1.24 1.10 -4.11
C ALA A 24 -1.29 0.97 -5.64
N ARG A 25 -0.14 0.64 -6.24
CA ARG A 25 -0.03 0.35 -7.67
C ARG A 25 -0.30 -1.13 -7.90
N VAL A 26 -1.18 -1.41 -8.85
CA VAL A 26 -1.57 -2.76 -9.28
C VAL A 26 -1.35 -2.89 -10.77
N LEU A 27 -0.90 -4.06 -11.19
CA LEU A 27 -0.78 -4.39 -12.60
C LEU A 27 -2.14 -4.90 -13.09
N VAL A 28 -2.73 -4.22 -14.07
CA VAL A 28 -3.95 -4.65 -14.76
C VAL A 28 -3.64 -4.62 -16.25
N ASP A 29 -3.80 -5.74 -16.94
CA ASP A 29 -3.55 -5.87 -18.38
C ASP A 29 -2.14 -5.38 -18.82
N GLY A 30 -1.14 -5.56 -17.94
CA GLY A 30 0.24 -5.14 -18.19
C GLY A 30 0.54 -3.67 -17.85
N GLU A 31 -0.47 -2.87 -17.49
CA GLU A 31 -0.31 -1.47 -17.10
C GLU A 31 -0.30 -1.31 -15.58
N GLN A 32 0.58 -0.44 -15.07
CA GLN A 32 0.58 -0.07 -13.65
C GLN A 32 -0.46 1.02 -13.38
N LEU A 33 -1.57 0.63 -12.78
CA LEU A 33 -2.66 1.54 -12.41
C LEU A 33 -2.75 1.65 -10.88
N ARG A 34 -3.36 2.74 -10.38
CA ARG A 34 -3.69 2.85 -8.96
C ARG A 34 -4.89 1.96 -8.65
N CYS A 35 -4.90 1.32 -7.49
CA CYS A 35 -6.00 0.46 -7.06
C CYS A 35 -7.33 1.20 -7.03
N MET A 36 -7.34 2.41 -6.46
CA MET A 36 -8.54 3.26 -6.33
C MET A 36 -9.69 2.65 -5.53
N ALA A 37 -9.51 1.53 -4.82
CA ALA A 37 -10.49 1.07 -3.84
C ALA A 37 -10.63 2.08 -2.69
N PRO A 38 -11.79 2.15 -1.98
CA PRO A 38 -11.91 2.96 -0.78
C PRO A 38 -10.88 2.52 0.26
N SER A 39 -10.15 3.49 0.85
CA SER A 39 -9.16 3.19 1.90
C SER A 39 -9.79 3.17 3.28
N GLU A 40 -9.32 2.28 4.12
CA GLU A 40 -9.68 2.22 5.55
C GLU A 40 -8.45 2.25 6.47
N LEU A 41 -7.26 2.11 5.89
CA LEU A 41 -5.98 1.98 6.60
C LEU A 41 -4.94 2.95 6.03
N LEU A 42 -3.93 3.27 6.84
CA LEU A 42 -2.79 4.09 6.46
C LEU A 42 -1.49 3.29 6.56
N CYS A 43 -0.51 3.66 5.74
CA CYS A 43 0.83 3.08 5.78
C CYS A 43 1.69 3.74 6.87
N ASP A 44 2.17 2.94 7.82
CA ASP A 44 3.08 3.36 8.89
C ASP A 44 4.58 3.23 8.53
N GLY A 45 4.88 2.89 7.28
CA GLY A 45 6.26 2.75 6.81
C GLY A 45 7.00 4.09 6.74
N PRO A 46 8.33 4.09 6.69
CA PRO A 46 9.10 5.33 6.51
C PRO A 46 8.79 5.96 5.14
N SER A 47 8.71 7.29 5.11
CA SER A 47 8.53 8.03 3.87
C SER A 47 9.78 7.96 2.98
N ALA A 48 9.58 7.93 1.66
CA ALA A 48 10.65 7.91 0.69
C ALA A 48 11.40 9.26 0.59
N THR A 49 10.74 10.37 0.96
CA THR A 49 11.31 11.73 0.85
C THR A 49 11.98 12.21 2.13
N ASP A 50 11.46 11.84 3.29
CA ASP A 50 12.04 12.17 4.59
C ASP A 50 11.98 10.96 5.53
N PRO A 51 13.13 10.36 5.91
CA PRO A 51 13.18 9.18 6.76
C PRO A 51 12.65 9.40 8.18
N ARG A 52 12.41 10.65 8.60
CA ARG A 52 11.75 10.98 9.89
C ARG A 52 10.23 11.02 9.80
N SER A 53 9.66 10.98 8.60
CA SER A 53 8.21 11.03 8.37
C SER A 53 7.65 9.66 7.99
N THR A 54 6.34 9.49 8.18
CA THR A 54 5.59 8.29 7.77
C THR A 54 5.10 8.42 6.33
N CYS A 55 4.93 7.29 5.67
CA CYS A 55 4.46 7.23 4.29
C CYS A 55 3.01 7.73 4.17
N ASP A 56 2.17 7.48 5.17
CA ASP A 56 0.76 7.91 5.28
C ASP A 56 -0.10 7.58 4.05
N ALA A 57 0.37 6.61 3.24
CA ALA A 57 -0.32 6.18 2.04
C ALA A 57 -1.66 5.51 2.42
N ALA A 58 -2.73 5.98 1.80
CA ALA A 58 -4.06 5.40 1.96
C ALA A 58 -4.14 3.99 1.34
N LEU A 59 -4.59 3.01 2.11
CA LEU A 59 -4.64 1.59 1.76
C LEU A 59 -6.04 1.01 1.98
N CYS A 60 -6.47 0.17 1.04
CA CYS A 60 -7.57 -0.75 1.27
C CYS A 60 -7.05 -2.01 1.97
N GLU A 61 -7.93 -2.80 2.58
CA GLU A 61 -7.57 -4.03 3.30
C GLU A 61 -6.72 -5.00 2.45
N ALA A 62 -7.00 -5.11 1.15
CA ALA A 62 -6.28 -6.00 0.25
C ALA A 62 -4.81 -5.61 0.03
N HIS A 63 -4.47 -4.32 0.16
CA HIS A 63 -3.11 -3.81 -0.06
C HIS A 63 -2.42 -3.40 1.25
N ALA A 64 -3.08 -3.59 2.39
CA ALA A 64 -2.51 -3.33 3.70
C ALA A 64 -1.85 -4.60 4.24
N HIS A 65 -0.51 -4.60 4.30
CA HIS A 65 0.24 -5.70 4.90
C HIS A 65 0.45 -5.43 6.37
N ARG A 66 -0.14 -6.26 7.23
CA ARG A 66 0.04 -6.14 8.68
C ARG A 66 1.46 -6.54 9.08
N VAL A 67 2.20 -5.61 9.67
CA VAL A 67 3.57 -5.82 10.16
C VAL A 67 3.66 -5.85 11.70
N GLY A 68 2.58 -5.47 12.39
CA GLY A 68 2.50 -5.50 13.84
C GLY A 68 1.09 -5.26 14.35
N THR A 69 0.96 -5.00 15.65
CA THR A 69 -0.31 -4.57 16.25
C THR A 69 -0.62 -3.15 15.81
N ASN A 70 -1.76 -2.96 15.14
CA ASN A 70 -2.19 -1.66 14.58
C ASN A 70 -1.16 -1.00 13.65
N ARG A 71 -0.30 -1.78 12.99
CA ARG A 71 0.68 -1.27 12.03
C ARG A 71 0.55 -1.96 10.68
N HIS A 72 0.43 -1.16 9.63
CA HIS A 72 0.24 -1.64 8.27
C HIS A 72 1.25 -0.98 7.32
N HIS A 73 1.81 -1.76 6.41
CA HIS A 73 2.68 -1.25 5.35
C HIS A 73 1.97 -1.38 4.00
N CYS A 74 2.20 -0.40 3.13
CA CYS A 74 1.89 -0.50 1.71
C CYS A 74 2.83 -1.51 1.04
N PRO A 75 2.51 -2.01 -0.17
CA PRO A 75 3.34 -3.01 -0.84
C PRO A 75 4.81 -2.59 -1.00
N SER A 76 5.08 -1.32 -1.31
CA SER A 76 6.45 -0.81 -1.44
C SER A 76 7.20 -0.77 -0.10
N CYS A 77 6.57 -0.27 0.97
CA CYS A 77 7.18 -0.24 2.31
C CYS A 77 7.34 -1.64 2.89
N HIS A 78 6.44 -2.57 2.57
CA HIS A 78 6.55 -3.97 2.97
C HIS A 78 7.75 -4.66 2.28
N LEU A 79 7.93 -4.44 0.98
CA LEU A 79 9.11 -4.93 0.26
C LEU A 79 10.41 -4.34 0.83
N ALA A 80 10.47 -3.03 1.03
CA ALA A 80 11.65 -2.37 1.62
C ALA A 80 11.96 -2.88 3.04
N HIS A 81 10.92 -3.10 3.86
CA HIS A 81 11.09 -3.69 5.19
C HIS A 81 11.66 -5.12 5.12
N ASN A 82 11.18 -5.96 4.20
CA ASN A 82 11.68 -7.32 4.02
C ASN A 82 13.12 -7.33 3.48
N ASP A 83 13.46 -6.44 2.57
CA ASP A 83 14.84 -6.30 2.07
C ASP A 83 15.79 -5.85 3.20
N ALA A 84 15.37 -4.93 4.06
CA ALA A 84 16.14 -4.50 5.23
C ALA A 84 16.25 -5.59 6.32
N SER A 85 15.28 -6.52 6.38
CA SER A 85 15.27 -7.63 7.35
C SER A 85 16.35 -8.69 7.08
N GLY A 86 17.12 -8.57 6.00
CA GLY A 86 18.51 -9.05 5.94
C GLY A 86 18.76 -10.56 6.01
N GLN A 87 17.76 -11.43 6.03
CA GLN A 87 17.97 -12.90 6.04
C GLN A 87 18.24 -13.51 4.65
N ARG A 88 18.67 -12.72 3.67
CA ARG A 88 19.10 -13.26 2.36
C ARG A 88 20.37 -14.12 2.47
N SER A 89 21.24 -13.83 3.44
CA SER A 89 22.50 -14.55 3.62
C SER A 89 22.35 -15.96 4.22
N LEU A 90 21.20 -16.29 4.80
CA LEU A 90 20.97 -17.60 5.43
C LEU A 90 20.75 -18.75 4.42
N PHE A 91 20.44 -18.43 3.16
CA PHE A 91 20.18 -19.44 2.12
C PHE A 91 21.32 -19.54 1.09
N THR A 92 22.38 -18.74 1.22
CA THR A 92 23.54 -18.76 0.32
C THR A 92 24.62 -19.79 0.68
N SER A 93 24.43 -20.58 1.75
CA SER A 93 25.38 -21.61 2.20
C SER A 93 24.87 -23.05 1.95
N ILE A 94 24.34 -23.30 0.75
CA ILE A 94 24.19 -24.66 0.20
C ILE A 94 25.03 -24.72 -1.08
N VAL A 95 26.35 -24.79 -0.92
CA VAL A 95 27.29 -25.45 -1.83
C VAL A 95 28.46 -25.96 -0.99
#